data_AF-A0A7W1PBH7-F1
#
_entry.id   AF-A0A7W1PBH7-F1
#
_cell.length_a   1.000
_cell.length_b   1.000
_cell.length_c   1.000
_cell.angle_alpha   90.00
_cell.angle_beta   90.00
_cell.angle_gamma   90.00
#
_symmetry.space_group_name_H-M   'P 1'
#
loop_
_entity.id
_entity.type
_entity.pdbx_description
1 polymer ?
#
loop_
_entity_poly.entity_id
_entity_poly.type
_entity_poly.pdbx_seq_one_letter_code
_entity_poly.pdbx_strand_id
1 'polypeptide(L)'
;FGLDDPIVVELGTELLRFLAVSGFFITVALTFTGGLQGTGDTRSPLYITLVSQVALPLGICFFLEYLGALQASGVWTAILVGHFTRCVLSVARFQQGKWRHIAVEIR
;
A
#
# COMPACT_ATOMS: atom_id res chain seq x y z
N PHE A 1 -23.27 13.75 3.91
CA PHE A 1 -22.08 13.00 4.34
C PHE A 1 -21.52 13.47 5.69
N GLY A 2 -22.34 14.01 6.62
CA GLY A 2 -21.86 14.37 7.98
C GLY A 2 -20.80 15.47 8.04
N LEU A 3 -20.68 16.32 7.01
CA LEU A 3 -19.63 17.35 6.92
C LEU A 3 -19.81 18.49 7.93
N ASP A 4 -20.97 18.58 8.56
CA ASP A 4 -21.26 19.52 9.64
C ASP A 4 -20.86 18.97 11.02
N ASP A 5 -20.48 17.69 11.12
CA ASP A 5 -19.97 17.07 12.34
C ASP A 5 -18.45 17.36 12.47
N PRO A 6 -18.02 18.10 13.51
CA PRO A 6 -16.61 18.43 13.71
C PRO A 6 -15.69 17.20 13.78
N ILE A 7 -16.17 16.08 14.34
CA ILE A 7 -15.37 14.85 14.50
C ILE A 7 -15.07 14.23 13.14
N VAL A 8 -16.06 14.22 12.23
CA VAL A 8 -15.90 13.68 10.87
C VAL A 8 -14.89 14.52 10.09
N VAL A 9 -14.98 15.86 10.20
CA VAL A 9 -14.06 16.78 9.53
C VAL A 9 -12.64 16.61 10.05
N GLU A 10 -12.46 16.44 11.36
CA GLU A 10 -11.16 16.23 11.99
C GLU A 10 -10.49 14.94 11.51
N LEU A 11 -11.18 13.79 11.62
CA LEU A 11 -10.67 12.49 11.17
C LEU A 11 -10.39 12.47 9.67
N GLY A 12 -11.28 13.06 8.86
CA GLY A 12 -11.10 13.16 7.42
C GLY A 12 -9.88 14.02 7.04
N THR A 13 -9.70 15.16 7.72
CA THR A 13 -8.53 16.03 7.48
C THR A 13 -7.23 15.34 7.88
N GLU A 14 -7.21 14.63 9.00
CA GLU A 14 -6.05 13.85 9.42
C GLU A 14 -5.71 12.77 8.39
N LEU A 15 -6.68 11.93 8.01
CA LEU A 15 -6.51 10.91 6.98
C LEU A 15 -5.96 11.50 5.68
N LEU A 16 -6.51 12.62 5.20
CA LEU A 16 -6.07 13.25 3.96
C LEU A 16 -4.61 13.70 4.02
N ARG A 17 -4.10 14.15 5.18
CA ARG A 17 -2.67 14.48 5.34
C ARG A 17 -1.78 13.25 5.16
N PHE A 18 -2.16 12.10 5.72
CA PHE A 18 -1.44 10.84 5.52
C PHE A 18 -1.54 10.35 4.06
N LEU A 19 -2.70 10.51 3.43
CA LEU A 19 -2.91 10.12 2.04
C LEU A 19 -2.15 11.02 1.06
N ALA A 20 -1.98 12.31 1.37
CA ALA A 20 -1.17 13.21 0.56
C ALA A 20 0.28 12.73 0.45
N VAL A 21 0.87 12.28 1.56
CA VAL A 21 2.21 11.65 1.56
C VAL A 21 2.18 10.29 0.86
N SER A 22 1.15 9.48 1.13
CA SER A 22 0.97 8.17 0.49
C SER A 22 0.91 8.26 -1.03
N GLY A 23 0.35 9.34 -1.58
CA GLY A 23 0.19 9.55 -3.02
C GLY A 23 1.49 9.32 -3.79
N PHE A 24 2.62 9.83 -3.28
CA PHE A 24 3.94 9.59 -3.89
C PHE A 24 4.28 8.10 -3.98
N PHE A 25 4.14 7.36 -2.87
CA PHE A 25 4.44 5.92 -2.83
C PHE A 25 3.47 5.11 -3.70
N ILE A 26 2.18 5.47 -3.70
CA ILE A 26 1.15 4.83 -4.51
C ILE A 26 1.49 4.99 -6.00
N THR A 27 1.80 6.20 -6.45
CA THR A 27 2.15 6.47 -7.86
C THR A 27 3.33 5.60 -8.29
N VAL A 28 4.42 5.60 -7.53
CA VAL A 28 5.60 4.77 -7.85
C VAL A 28 5.24 3.27 -7.86
N ALA A 29 4.54 2.79 -6.84
CA ALA A 29 4.12 1.39 -6.75
C ALA A 29 3.26 0.98 -7.96
N LEU A 30 2.30 1.81 -8.37
CA LEU A 30 1.43 1.54 -9.51
C LEU A 30 2.20 1.53 -10.83
N THR A 31 3.15 2.44 -11.04
CA THR A 31 4.00 2.43 -12.24
C THR A 31 4.77 1.12 -12.38
N PHE A 32 5.45 0.68 -11.31
CA PHE A 32 6.26 -0.55 -11.36
C PHE A 32 5.40 -1.83 -11.41
N THR A 33 4.32 -1.89 -10.63
CA THR A 33 3.41 -3.05 -10.68
C THR A 33 2.64 -3.14 -12.00
N GLY A 34 2.24 -2.01 -12.60
CA GLY A 34 1.66 -1.97 -13.93
C GLY A 34 2.64 -2.48 -15.00
N GLY A 35 3.89 -2.03 -14.95
CA GLY A 35 4.96 -2.52 -15.83
C GLY A 35 5.19 -4.03 -15.70
N LEU A 36 5.33 -4.55 -14.47
CA LEU A 36 5.49 -5.98 -14.20
C LEU A 36 4.30 -6.81 -14.75
N GLN A 37 3.06 -6.37 -14.48
CA GLN A 37 1.88 -7.07 -14.98
C GLN A 37 1.81 -7.04 -16.51
N GLY A 38 2.23 -5.93 -17.14
CA GLY A 38 2.32 -5.81 -18.59
C GLY A 38 3.28 -6.80 -19.25
N THR A 39 4.27 -7.31 -18.52
CA THR A 39 5.18 -8.36 -19.01
C THR A 39 4.74 -9.78 -18.63
N GLY A 40 3.53 -9.95 -18.10
CA GLY A 40 3.01 -11.25 -17.63
C GLY A 40 3.39 -11.60 -16.19
N ASP A 41 4.14 -10.75 -15.47
CA ASP A 41 4.46 -10.96 -14.06
C ASP A 41 3.31 -10.53 -13.14
N THR A 42 2.29 -11.38 -13.03
CA THR A 42 1.09 -11.08 -12.22
C THR A 42 1.19 -11.61 -10.78
N ARG A 43 1.95 -12.69 -10.57
CA ARG A 43 2.11 -13.31 -9.25
C ARG A 43 2.90 -12.42 -8.28
N SER A 44 3.99 -11.80 -8.74
CA SER A 44 4.82 -11.01 -7.83
C SER A 44 4.06 -9.78 -7.29
N PRO A 45 3.36 -8.98 -8.13
CA PRO A 45 2.51 -7.87 -7.68
C PRO A 45 1.37 -8.30 -6.74
N LEU A 46 0.79 -9.49 -6.94
CA LEU A 46 -0.23 -10.04 -6.05
C LEU A 46 0.31 -10.25 -4.63
N TYR A 47 1.42 -10.98 -4.49
CA TYR A 47 2.02 -11.22 -3.18
C TYR A 47 2.50 -9.94 -2.50
N ILE A 48 3.09 -9.02 -3.26
CA ILE A 48 3.47 -7.69 -2.76
C ILE A 48 2.25 -6.98 -2.18
N THR A 49 1.11 -7.00 -2.89
CA THR A 49 -0.13 -6.35 -2.44
C THR A 49 -0.70 -7.01 -1.19
N LEU A 50 -0.78 -8.34 -1.14
CA LEU A 50 -1.29 -9.06 0.04
C LEU A 50 -0.47 -8.76 1.29
N VAL A 51 0.86 -8.76 1.17
CA VAL A 51 1.73 -8.46 2.31
C VAL A 51 1.61 -6.98 2.72
N SER A 52 1.73 -6.06 1.76
CA SER A 52 1.80 -4.63 2.05
C SER A 52 0.46 -3.98 2.41
N GLN A 53 -0.66 -4.44 1.84
CA GLN A 53 -1.97 -3.81 2.02
C GLN A 53 -2.90 -4.59 2.95
N VAL A 54 -2.59 -5.85 3.28
CA VAL A 54 -3.42 -6.67 4.17
C VAL A 54 -2.63 -7.11 5.41
N ALA A 55 -1.63 -7.97 5.24
CA ALA A 55 -0.94 -8.58 6.37
C ALA A 55 -0.24 -7.54 7.26
N LEU A 56 0.50 -6.61 6.64
CA LEU A 56 1.24 -5.59 7.38
C LEU A 56 0.34 -4.57 8.08
N PRO A 57 -0.67 -3.93 7.42
CA PRO A 57 -1.51 -2.97 8.11
C PRO A 57 -2.36 -3.61 9.20
N LEU A 58 -2.94 -4.80 8.96
CA LEU A 58 -3.67 -5.53 9.99
C LEU A 58 -2.75 -5.91 11.16
N GLY A 59 -1.54 -6.38 10.88
CA GLY A 59 -0.55 -6.70 11.90
C GLY A 59 -0.22 -5.50 12.79
N ILE A 60 -0.02 -4.32 12.19
CA ILE A 60 0.23 -3.07 12.94
C ILE A 60 -1.00 -2.71 13.79
N CYS A 61 -2.21 -2.75 13.22
CA CYS A 61 -3.43 -2.42 13.96
C CYS A 61 -3.67 -3.39 15.13
N PHE A 62 -3.53 -4.70 14.92
CA PHE A 62 -3.66 -5.69 15.99
C PHE A 62 -2.62 -5.50 17.08
N PHE A 63 -1.39 -5.15 16.70
CA PHE A 63 -0.33 -4.88 17.67
C PHE A 63 -0.62 -3.63 18.51
N LEU A 64 -1.07 -2.54 17.88
CA LEU A 64 -1.46 -1.32 18.59
C LEU A 64 -2.69 -1.54 19.50
N GLU A 65 -3.66 -2.33 19.05
CA GLU A 65 -4.83 -2.71 19.84
C GLU A 65 -4.42 -3.52 21.08
N TYR A 66 -3.53 -4.50 20.90
CA TYR A 66 -2.99 -5.29 22.01
C TYR A 66 -2.31 -4.43 23.08
N LEU A 67 -1.68 -3.32 22.68
CA LEU A 67 -1.07 -2.36 23.59
C LEU A 67 -2.07 -1.35 24.19
N GLY A 68 -3.35 -1.40 23.82
CA GLY A 68 -4.36 -0.41 24.22
C GLY A 68 -4.11 0.98 23.63
N ALA A 69 -3.35 1.06 22.54
CA ALA A 69 -2.89 2.30 21.92
C ALA A 69 -3.49 2.53 20.53
N LEU A 70 -4.46 1.71 20.10
CA LEU A 70 -5.09 1.88 18.80
C LEU A 70 -6.00 3.11 18.80
N GLN A 71 -5.63 4.04 17.93
CA GLN A 71 -6.38 5.26 17.63
C GLN A 71 -6.36 5.48 16.12
N ALA A 72 -7.15 6.42 15.61
CA ALA A 72 -7.26 6.71 14.18
C ALA A 72 -5.90 6.97 13.53
N SER A 73 -5.04 7.77 14.16
CA SER A 73 -3.68 8.05 13.70
C SER A 73 -2.82 6.80 13.53
N GLY A 74 -3.02 5.77 14.36
CA GLY A 74 -2.38 4.46 14.24
C GLY A 74 -2.83 3.71 12.98
N VAL A 75 -4.13 3.78 12.65
CA VAL A 75 -4.69 3.20 11.42
C VAL A 75 -4.14 3.92 10.18
N TRP A 76 -4.11 5.25 10.19
CA TRP A 76 -3.55 6.04 9.07
C TRP A 76 -2.06 5.75 8.87
N THR A 77 -1.32 5.61 9.96
CA THR A 77 0.09 5.21 9.94
C THR A 77 0.28 3.82 9.34
N ALA A 78 -0.54 2.84 9.74
CA ALA A 78 -0.51 1.49 9.18
C ALA A 78 -0.75 1.49 7.66
N ILE A 79 -1.69 2.31 7.18
CA ILE A 79 -1.96 2.51 5.75
C ILE A 79 -0.74 3.12 5.03
N LEU A 80 -0.15 4.18 5.58
CA LEU A 80 1.03 4.83 5.01
C LEU A 80 2.23 3.87 4.91
N VAL A 81 2.48 3.09 5.98
CA VAL A 81 3.53 2.06 6.01
C VAL A 81 3.25 0.97 4.97
N GLY A 82 1.99 0.61 4.77
CA GLY A 82 1.58 -0.29 3.69
C GLY A 82 1.95 0.24 2.30
N HIS A 83 1.59 1.49 2.00
CA HIS A 83 1.93 2.13 0.72
C HIS A 83 3.44 2.25 0.51
N PHE A 84 4.18 2.64 1.54
CA PHE A 84 5.65 2.69 1.50
C PHE A 84 6.25 1.30 1.21
N THR A 85 5.80 0.28 1.93
CA THR A 85 6.25 -1.11 1.72
C THR A 85 5.94 -1.59 0.31
N ARG A 86 4.74 -1.31 -0.19
CA ARG A 86 4.33 -1.65 -1.56
C ARG A 86 5.25 -0.99 -2.58
N CYS A 87 5.56 0.29 -2.40
CA CYS A 87 6.49 1.04 -3.26
C CYS A 87 7.87 0.36 -3.30
N VAL A 88 8.48 0.15 -2.13
CA VAL A 88 9.82 -0.45 -2.03
C VAL A 88 9.87 -1.83 -2.65
N LEU A 89 8.91 -2.70 -2.33
CA LEU A 89 8.88 -4.08 -2.85
C LEU A 89 8.64 -4.12 -4.36
N SER A 90 7.81 -3.21 -4.90
CA SER A 90 7.54 -3.14 -6.34
C SER A 90 8.78 -2.69 -7.12
N VAL A 91 9.47 -1.65 -6.64
CA VAL A 91 10.74 -1.17 -7.21
C VAL A 91 11.79 -2.27 -7.16
N ALA A 92 11.98 -2.89 -5.99
CA ALA A 92 12.94 -3.97 -5.82
C ALA A 92 12.64 -5.15 -6.75
N ARG A 93 11.36 -5.55 -6.87
CA ARG A 93 10.97 -6.66 -7.74
C ARG A 93 11.20 -6.36 -9.22
N PHE A 94 11.02 -5.11 -9.63
CA PHE A 94 11.33 -4.68 -10.98
C PHE A 94 12.84 -4.69 -11.26
N GLN A 95 13.65 -4.17 -10.32
CA GLN A 95 15.10 -4.11 -10.45
C GLN A 95 15.76 -5.50 -10.49
N GLN A 96 15.15 -6.51 -9.86
CA GLN A 96 15.62 -7.90 -9.95
C GLN A 96 15.61 -8.47 -11.38
N GLY A 97 14.89 -7.87 -12.32
CA GLY A 97 14.90 -8.28 -13.73
C GLY A 97 14.29 -9.65 -14.02
N LYS A 98 13.85 -10.41 -13.00
CA LYS A 98 13.27 -11.76 -13.15
C LYS A 98 12.07 -11.80 -14.11
N TRP A 99 11.35 -10.70 -14.21
CA TRP A 99 10.23 -10.52 -15.14
C TRP A 99 10.65 -10.65 -16.62
N ARG A 100 11.92 -10.40 -16.95
CA ARG A 100 12.46 -10.52 -18.33
C ARG A 100 12.50 -11.96 -18.84
N HIS A 101 12.50 -12.94 -17.93
CA HIS A 101 12.54 -14.37 -18.27
C HIS A 101 11.15 -15.00 -18.36
N ILE A 102 10.09 -14.21 -18.15
CA ILE A 102 8.71 -14.69 -18.28
C ILE A 102 8.36 -14.69 -19.76
N ALA A 103 8.18 -15.88 -20.32
CA ALA A 103 7.69 -16.04 -21.68
C ALA A 103 6.19 -15.72 -21.71
N VAL A 104 5.79 -14.81 -22.60
CA VAL A 104 4.39 -14.53 -22.89
C VAL A 104 4.02 -15.35 -24.11
N GLU A 105 3.24 -16.42 -23.93
CA GLU A 105 2.66 -17.13 -25.07
C GLU A 105 1.57 -16.26 -25.70
N ILE A 106 1.82 -15.77 -26.91
CA ILE A 106 0.82 -15.09 -27.72
C ILE A 106 0.07 -16.18 -28.48
N ARG A 107 -1.17 -16.44 -28.08
CA ARG A 107 -2.09 -17.37 -28.77
C ARG A 107 -2.92 -16.63 -29.81
#